data_AF-A0A972ME89-F1
#
_entry.id   AF-A0A972ME89-F1
#
_cell.length_a   1.000
_cell.length_b   1.000
_cell.length_c   1.000
_cell.angle_alpha   90.00
_cell.angle_beta   90.00
_cell.angle_gamma   90.00
#
_symmetry.space_group_name_H-M   'P 1'
#
loop_
_entity.id
_entity.type
_entity.pdbx_description
1 polymer ?
#
loop_
_entity_poly.entity_id
_entity_poly.type
_entity_poly.pdbx_seq_one_letter_code
_entity_poly.pdbx_strand_id
1 'polypeptide(L)'
;MFELSPHIDKNKIFLVNLSEIEKRLDPFYYIPYISNLEKEVRKHNPKPLRYYVKYIAGGATPKTSEKEKYYSNKENGIPFLRVQNLSPTGYLQLDDVKYINKETHNGYLKRSQVSEGDLLVKITGVGRMAVASVAPEGFVGNTNQHMVVIKTKSKETSLILASYLNTDIGEKLASRRATGGTRPALDYSALLSIPIIFDEKILEITKQAINKKQQKEAEAERLLNSLDDYLLGELGITLPEKDNSLENRIFKVNFSEVTGNRWNSEYHQTYFADCYKSMSKLYNLVDLSKLSLEIFQGVGRNLTDDNTYTLLKVKNIKRHNEIDYKDVE
;
A
#
# COMPACT_ATOMS: atom_id res chain seq x y z
N MET A 1 -44.45 -19.89 -11.31
CA MET A 1 -43.29 -19.36 -10.58
C MET A 1 -42.08 -20.18 -11.03
N PHE A 2 -40.99 -19.56 -11.45
CA PHE A 2 -39.78 -20.32 -11.81
C PHE A 2 -39.10 -20.77 -10.52
N GLU A 3 -38.76 -22.05 -10.40
CA GLU A 3 -38.08 -22.62 -9.25
C GLU A 3 -36.74 -23.23 -9.67
N LEU A 4 -35.74 -23.08 -8.80
CA LEU A 4 -34.41 -23.62 -9.02
C LEU A 4 -34.41 -25.12 -8.74
N SER A 5 -33.58 -25.87 -9.47
CA SER A 5 -33.38 -27.29 -9.20
C SER A 5 -32.93 -27.52 -7.75
N PRO A 6 -33.46 -28.54 -7.05
CA PRO A 6 -33.10 -28.83 -5.67
C PRO A 6 -31.62 -29.19 -5.48
N HIS A 7 -30.92 -29.53 -6.56
CA HIS A 7 -29.49 -29.88 -6.55
C HIS A 7 -28.54 -28.69 -6.70
N ILE A 8 -29.06 -27.46 -6.89
CA ILE A 8 -28.21 -26.28 -7.05
C ILE A 8 -27.79 -25.72 -5.68
N ASP A 9 -26.50 -25.41 -5.55
CA ASP A 9 -25.95 -24.71 -4.39
C ASP A 9 -26.51 -23.28 -4.31
N LYS A 10 -27.45 -23.09 -3.37
CA LYS A 10 -28.14 -21.82 -3.13
C LYS A 10 -27.21 -20.68 -2.73
N ASN A 11 -25.96 -20.96 -2.32
CA ASN A 11 -25.00 -19.93 -1.99
C ASN A 11 -24.29 -19.33 -3.21
N LYS A 12 -24.40 -19.98 -4.38
CA LYS A 12 -23.73 -19.55 -5.62
C LYS A 12 -24.68 -18.87 -6.62
N ILE A 13 -25.96 -18.84 -6.32
CA ILE A 13 -26.99 -18.30 -7.20
C ILE A 13 -27.99 -17.48 -6.40
N PHE A 14 -28.68 -16.57 -7.08
CA PHE A 14 -29.78 -15.82 -6.50
C PHE A 14 -30.82 -15.50 -7.57
N LEU A 15 -32.07 -15.31 -7.14
CA LEU A 15 -33.17 -14.86 -7.99
C LEU A 15 -33.51 -13.42 -7.65
N VAL A 16 -33.87 -12.65 -8.68
CA VAL A 16 -34.36 -11.27 -8.56
C VAL A 16 -35.63 -11.20 -9.39
N ASN A 17 -36.69 -10.63 -8.82
CA ASN A 17 -37.91 -10.44 -9.60
C ASN A 17 -37.69 -9.35 -10.65
N LEU A 18 -38.32 -9.49 -11.83
CA LEU A 18 -38.23 -8.46 -12.87
C LEU A 18 -38.68 -7.07 -12.38
N SER A 19 -39.63 -7.02 -11.44
CA SER A 19 -40.10 -5.78 -10.80
C SER A 19 -39.07 -5.13 -9.88
N GLU A 20 -38.06 -5.87 -9.41
CA GLU A 20 -36.94 -5.37 -8.59
C GLU A 20 -35.75 -4.95 -9.45
N ILE A 21 -35.73 -5.32 -10.73
CA ILE A 21 -34.76 -4.84 -11.69
C ILE A 21 -35.13 -3.40 -12.04
N GLU A 22 -34.19 -2.50 -11.79
CA GLU A 22 -34.32 -1.10 -12.13
C GLU A 22 -33.73 -0.87 -13.54
N LYS A 23 -32.88 0.14 -13.71
CA LYS A 23 -32.29 0.50 -15.01
C LYS A 23 -31.06 -0.32 -15.39
N ARG A 24 -30.64 -1.28 -14.56
CA ARG A 24 -29.35 -1.98 -14.70
C ARG A 24 -29.57 -3.48 -14.77
N LEU A 25 -28.89 -4.15 -15.70
CA LEU A 25 -28.85 -5.60 -15.82
C LEU A 25 -27.45 -6.08 -15.48
N ASP A 26 -27.14 -6.13 -14.18
CA ASP A 26 -25.82 -6.51 -13.67
C ASP A 26 -25.97 -7.40 -12.43
N PRO A 27 -25.52 -8.66 -12.46
CA PRO A 27 -25.65 -9.56 -11.33
C PRO A 27 -24.91 -9.04 -10.08
N PHE A 28 -23.78 -8.35 -10.23
CA PHE A 28 -23.05 -7.80 -9.08
C PHE A 28 -23.83 -6.69 -8.37
N TYR A 29 -24.64 -5.95 -9.12
CA TYR A 29 -25.53 -4.96 -8.54
C TYR A 29 -26.60 -5.61 -7.66
N TYR A 30 -27.14 -6.77 -8.03
CA TYR A 30 -28.27 -7.37 -7.32
C TYR A 30 -27.92 -8.43 -6.26
N ILE A 31 -26.63 -8.63 -5.95
CA ILE A 31 -26.19 -9.57 -4.92
C ILE A 31 -27.00 -9.37 -3.62
N PRO A 32 -27.74 -10.40 -3.13
CA PRO A 32 -28.66 -10.26 -1.99
C PRO A 32 -28.00 -9.72 -0.73
N TYR A 33 -26.78 -10.18 -0.44
CA TYR A 33 -26.01 -9.71 0.71
C TYR A 33 -25.80 -8.18 0.70
N ILE A 34 -25.43 -7.61 -0.44
CA ILE A 34 -25.22 -6.15 -0.56
C ILE A 34 -26.56 -5.41 -0.58
N SER A 35 -27.59 -5.99 -1.20
CA SER A 35 -28.95 -5.42 -1.21
C SER A 35 -29.52 -5.32 0.21
N ASN A 36 -29.35 -6.36 1.02
CA ASN A 36 -29.78 -6.40 2.41
C ASN A 36 -28.95 -5.44 3.28
N LEU A 37 -27.63 -5.37 3.06
CA LEU A 37 -26.78 -4.37 3.73
C LEU A 37 -27.29 -2.95 3.48
N GLU A 38 -27.63 -2.60 2.23
CA GLU A 38 -28.15 -1.27 1.92
C GLU A 38 -29.52 -1.01 2.56
N LYS A 39 -30.38 -2.04 2.69
CA LYS A 39 -31.65 -1.94 3.43
C LYS A 39 -31.42 -1.63 4.92
N GLU A 40 -30.47 -2.30 5.57
CA GLU A 40 -30.11 -2.01 6.96
C GLU A 40 -29.55 -0.59 7.13
N VAL A 41 -28.64 -0.18 6.24
CA VAL A 41 -28.11 1.20 6.21
C VAL A 41 -29.24 2.23 6.11
N ARG A 42 -30.26 1.97 5.29
CA ARG A 42 -31.40 2.86 5.10
C ARG A 42 -32.29 3.01 6.35
N LYS A 43 -32.30 2.05 7.27
CA LYS A 43 -33.04 2.17 8.55
C LYS A 43 -32.49 3.31 9.43
N HIS A 44 -31.24 3.72 9.21
CA HIS A 44 -30.59 4.81 9.93
C HIS A 44 -30.78 6.19 9.27
N ASN A 45 -31.76 6.34 8.37
CA ASN A 45 -32.08 7.60 7.67
C ASN A 45 -30.85 8.30 7.03
N PRO A 46 -30.02 7.56 6.27
CA PRO A 46 -28.80 8.11 5.69
C PRO A 46 -29.13 9.20 4.67
N LYS A 47 -28.21 10.15 4.52
CA LYS A 47 -28.27 11.13 3.42
C LYS A 47 -27.35 10.65 2.28
N PRO A 48 -27.73 10.87 1.01
CA PRO A 48 -26.82 10.56 -0.09
C PRO A 48 -25.59 11.46 -0.03
N LEU A 49 -24.42 10.98 -0.49
CA LEU A 49 -23.16 11.74 -0.45
C LEU A 49 -23.31 13.16 -1.00
N ARG A 50 -24.10 13.36 -2.07
CA ARG A 50 -24.40 14.69 -2.63
C ARG A 50 -24.87 15.74 -1.62
N TYR A 51 -25.52 15.32 -0.54
CA TYR A 51 -26.00 16.22 0.50
C TYR A 51 -24.85 16.98 1.20
N TYR A 52 -23.67 16.39 1.25
CA TYR A 52 -22.48 16.96 1.92
C TYR A 52 -21.50 17.64 0.96
N VAL A 53 -21.78 17.60 -0.35
CA VAL A 53 -20.89 18.09 -1.41
C VAL A 53 -21.25 19.53 -1.78
N LYS A 54 -20.29 20.45 -1.64
CA LYS A 54 -20.39 21.82 -2.16
C LYS A 54 -19.81 21.95 -3.57
N TYR A 55 -18.77 21.19 -3.87
CA TYR A 55 -18.11 21.17 -5.17
C TYR A 55 -17.49 19.80 -5.40
N ILE A 56 -17.48 19.35 -6.66
CA ILE A 56 -16.81 18.12 -7.08
C ILE A 56 -16.13 18.33 -8.43
N ALA A 57 -14.88 17.89 -8.54
CA ALA A 57 -14.15 17.91 -9.80
C ALA A 57 -13.15 16.77 -9.92
N GLY A 58 -12.93 16.33 -11.15
CA GLY A 58 -11.96 15.29 -11.50
C GLY A 58 -10.75 15.90 -12.19
N GLY A 59 -9.59 15.29 -11.97
CA GLY A 59 -8.36 15.71 -12.59
C GLY A 59 -8.21 15.32 -14.05
N ALA A 60 -7.01 15.53 -14.56
CA ALA A 60 -6.53 14.99 -15.82
C ALA A 60 -5.05 14.62 -15.68
N THR A 61 -4.53 13.71 -16.50
CA THR A 61 -3.13 13.32 -16.49
C THR A 61 -2.42 13.97 -17.67
N PRO A 62 -1.53 14.95 -17.43
CA PRO A 62 -0.66 15.46 -18.48
C PRO A 62 0.25 14.34 -19.01
N LYS A 63 0.52 14.34 -20.31
CA LYS A 63 1.32 13.28 -20.96
C LYS A 63 2.71 13.20 -20.35
N THR A 64 3.11 12.03 -19.88
CA THR A 64 4.44 11.80 -19.29
C THR A 64 5.57 11.92 -20.32
N SER A 65 5.28 11.71 -21.61
CA SER A 65 6.23 11.95 -22.71
C SER A 65 6.63 13.42 -22.87
N GLU A 66 5.78 14.35 -22.42
CA GLU A 66 6.04 15.80 -22.46
C GLU A 66 6.43 16.30 -21.06
N LYS A 67 7.39 15.60 -20.41
CA LYS A 67 7.74 15.83 -19.00
C LYS A 67 8.13 17.29 -18.72
N GLU A 68 8.98 17.88 -19.56
CA GLU A 68 9.47 19.25 -19.40
C GLU A 68 8.36 20.31 -19.46
N LYS A 69 7.26 20.01 -20.14
CA LYS A 69 6.13 20.92 -20.31
C LYS A 69 5.17 20.95 -19.12
N TYR A 70 5.02 19.82 -18.44
CA TYR A 70 3.96 19.67 -17.43
C TYR A 70 4.47 19.35 -16.02
N TYR A 71 5.61 18.67 -15.93
CA TYR A 71 6.13 18.14 -14.68
C TYR A 71 7.31 18.98 -14.18
N SER A 72 7.52 18.94 -12.87
CA SER A 72 8.60 19.63 -12.19
C SER A 72 9.26 18.71 -11.15
N ASN A 73 10.25 19.22 -10.43
CA ASN A 73 10.88 18.55 -9.30
C ASN A 73 10.18 18.92 -7.98
N LYS A 74 10.63 18.34 -6.88
CA LYS A 74 10.03 18.54 -5.56
C LYS A 74 10.25 19.97 -5.04
N GLU A 75 11.38 20.58 -5.40
CA GLU A 75 11.81 21.88 -4.89
C GLU A 75 10.94 23.02 -5.45
N ASN A 76 10.53 22.94 -6.72
CA ASN A 76 9.82 24.02 -7.42
C ASN A 76 8.40 23.65 -7.87
N GLY A 77 8.02 22.38 -7.73
CA GLY A 77 6.76 21.84 -8.23
C GLY A 77 5.65 21.75 -7.19
N ILE A 78 4.42 21.59 -7.68
CA ILE A 78 3.22 21.38 -6.90
C ILE A 78 2.91 19.86 -6.82
N PRO A 79 2.62 19.30 -5.64
CA PRO A 79 2.21 17.91 -5.48
C PRO A 79 1.10 17.49 -6.45
N PHE A 80 1.31 16.39 -7.17
CA PHE A 80 0.37 15.77 -8.10
C PHE A 80 0.01 14.36 -7.61
N LEU A 81 -1.18 14.26 -7.03
CA LEU A 81 -1.69 13.07 -6.38
C LEU A 81 -2.20 12.05 -7.42
N ARG A 82 -1.91 10.77 -7.17
CA ARG A 82 -2.38 9.60 -7.91
C ARG A 82 -3.11 8.66 -6.95
N VAL A 83 -3.83 7.67 -7.48
CA VAL A 83 -4.63 6.73 -6.66
C VAL A 83 -3.81 6.07 -5.54
N GLN A 84 -2.53 5.76 -5.80
CA GLN A 84 -1.59 5.21 -4.81
C GLN A 84 -1.30 6.13 -3.61
N ASN A 85 -1.59 7.44 -3.72
CA ASN A 85 -1.42 8.39 -2.63
C ASN A 85 -2.65 8.44 -1.70
N LEU A 86 -3.75 7.78 -2.08
CA LEU A 86 -4.92 7.61 -1.21
C LEU A 86 -4.73 6.37 -0.34
N SER A 87 -5.20 6.44 0.91
CA SER A 87 -5.09 5.35 1.88
C SER A 87 -6.42 5.11 2.58
N PRO A 88 -6.79 3.84 2.86
CA PRO A 88 -7.94 3.52 3.71
C PRO A 88 -7.87 4.10 5.13
N THR A 89 -6.70 4.60 5.56
CA THR A 89 -6.54 5.32 6.83
C THR A 89 -7.14 6.73 6.81
N GLY A 90 -7.56 7.24 5.65
CA GLY A 90 -8.06 8.61 5.52
C GLY A 90 -6.97 9.68 5.39
N TYR A 91 -5.69 9.30 5.54
CA TYR A 91 -4.54 10.19 5.35
C TYR A 91 -3.96 10.04 3.93
N LEU A 92 -3.31 11.10 3.43
CA LEU A 92 -2.57 11.01 2.17
C LEU A 92 -1.18 10.42 2.41
N GLN A 93 -0.76 9.51 1.53
CA GLN A 93 0.61 9.00 1.48
C GLN A 93 1.44 9.83 0.52
N LEU A 94 2.44 10.54 1.05
CA LEU A 94 3.19 11.56 0.31
C LEU A 94 4.62 11.14 -0.08
N ASP A 95 5.02 9.90 0.18
CA ASP A 95 6.39 9.42 -0.02
C ASP A 95 6.79 9.27 -1.50
N ASP A 96 5.88 8.81 -2.39
CA ASP A 96 6.06 8.77 -3.86
C ASP A 96 5.06 9.68 -4.57
N VAL A 97 5.18 10.98 -4.30
CA VAL A 97 4.42 12.04 -4.97
C VAL A 97 5.16 12.53 -6.22
N LYS A 98 4.42 12.73 -7.31
CA LYS A 98 4.92 13.42 -8.50
C LYS A 98 4.66 14.91 -8.37
N TYR A 99 5.38 15.72 -9.13
CA TYR A 99 5.27 17.18 -9.07
C TYR A 99 4.98 17.74 -10.45
N ILE A 100 4.07 18.71 -10.51
CA ILE A 100 3.71 19.47 -11.71
C ILE A 100 4.18 20.93 -11.60
N ASN A 101 4.39 21.60 -12.72
CA ASN A 101 4.73 23.03 -12.70
C ASN A 101 3.51 23.91 -12.38
N LYS A 102 3.75 25.18 -12.04
CA LYS A 102 2.72 26.13 -11.61
C LYS A 102 1.76 26.47 -12.75
N GLU A 103 2.25 26.51 -13.98
CA GLU A 103 1.49 26.78 -15.19
C GLU A 103 0.42 25.70 -15.42
N THR A 104 0.81 24.43 -15.27
CA THR A 104 -0.10 23.29 -15.38
C THR A 104 -1.12 23.29 -14.25
N HIS A 105 -0.67 23.57 -13.02
CA HIS A 105 -1.53 23.63 -11.84
C HIS A 105 -2.60 24.74 -11.95
N ASN A 106 -2.21 25.96 -12.36
CA ASN A 106 -3.09 27.13 -12.44
C ASN A 106 -3.88 27.23 -13.76
N GLY A 107 -3.44 26.52 -14.80
CA GLY A 107 -4.06 26.49 -16.12
C GLY A 107 -4.81 25.17 -16.36
N TYR A 108 -4.14 24.21 -17.01
CA TYR A 108 -4.73 22.96 -17.49
C TYR A 108 -5.49 22.17 -16.40
N LEU A 109 -4.98 22.18 -15.16
CA LEU A 109 -5.55 21.44 -14.04
C LEU A 109 -6.27 22.33 -13.01
N LYS A 110 -6.65 23.56 -13.37
CA LYS A 110 -7.26 24.53 -12.44
C LYS A 110 -8.49 23.98 -11.70
N ARG A 111 -9.31 23.16 -12.36
CA ARG A 111 -10.54 22.61 -11.76
C ARG A 111 -10.29 21.54 -10.69
N SER A 112 -9.13 20.89 -10.69
CA SER A 112 -8.79 19.77 -9.81
C SER A 112 -7.74 20.13 -8.76
N GLN A 113 -7.57 21.43 -8.51
CA GLN A 113 -6.75 21.91 -7.41
C GLN A 113 -7.30 21.38 -6.09
N VAL A 114 -6.38 20.86 -5.29
CA VAL A 114 -6.62 20.32 -3.96
C VAL A 114 -6.09 21.33 -2.96
N SER A 115 -6.93 21.68 -1.99
CA SER A 115 -6.56 22.51 -0.86
C SER A 115 -6.76 21.74 0.44
N GLU A 116 -6.19 22.25 1.53
CA GLU A 116 -6.44 21.74 2.88
C GLU A 116 -7.92 21.41 3.12
N GLY A 117 -8.17 20.25 3.73
CA GLY A 117 -9.50 19.81 4.13
C GLY A 117 -10.39 19.33 3.00
N ASP A 118 -9.96 19.44 1.74
CA ASP A 118 -10.65 18.81 0.62
C ASP A 118 -10.61 17.28 0.77
N LEU A 119 -11.74 16.65 0.45
CA LEU A 119 -11.89 15.20 0.41
C LEU A 119 -11.49 14.70 -0.98
N LEU A 120 -10.61 13.70 -1.05
CA LEU A 120 -10.27 13.01 -2.28
C LEU A 120 -10.85 11.61 -2.25
N VAL A 121 -11.48 11.17 -3.36
CA VAL A 121 -12.08 9.83 -3.47
C VAL A 121 -11.66 9.18 -4.78
N LYS A 122 -11.15 7.94 -4.71
CA LYS A 122 -10.89 7.09 -5.88
C LYS A 122 -12.20 6.83 -6.64
N ILE A 123 -12.16 6.95 -7.97
CA ILE A 123 -13.31 6.64 -8.83
C ILE A 123 -13.05 5.58 -9.88
N THR A 124 -11.79 5.21 -10.15
CA THR A 124 -11.49 4.18 -11.15
C THR A 124 -10.30 3.32 -10.75
N GLY A 125 -10.29 2.06 -11.19
CA GLY A 125 -9.17 1.13 -11.01
C GLY A 125 -9.55 -0.10 -10.19
N VAL A 126 -8.72 -1.13 -10.27
CA VAL A 126 -8.94 -2.44 -9.63
C VAL A 126 -8.81 -2.38 -8.10
N GLY A 127 -9.35 -3.39 -7.41
CA GLY A 127 -9.37 -3.47 -5.95
C GLY A 127 -10.54 -2.69 -5.33
N ARG A 128 -10.31 -2.09 -4.15
CA ARG A 128 -11.33 -1.28 -3.46
C ARG A 128 -11.81 -0.13 -4.33
N MET A 129 -13.12 0.00 -4.51
CA MET A 129 -13.74 1.04 -5.32
C MET A 129 -13.74 2.40 -4.64
N ALA A 130 -14.02 2.44 -3.34
CA ALA A 130 -13.92 3.64 -2.53
C ALA A 130 -12.66 3.57 -1.66
N VAL A 131 -11.73 4.46 -1.97
CA VAL A 131 -10.64 4.83 -1.06
C VAL A 131 -10.66 6.35 -0.98
N ALA A 132 -10.72 6.86 0.24
CA ALA A 132 -10.88 8.27 0.50
C ALA A 132 -9.79 8.80 1.43
N SER A 133 -9.24 9.98 1.14
CA SER A 133 -8.29 10.67 2.03
C SER A 133 -8.63 12.16 2.09
N VAL A 134 -8.23 12.81 3.18
CA VAL A 134 -8.40 14.26 3.35
C VAL A 134 -7.04 14.95 3.25
N ALA A 135 -7.00 16.05 2.52
CA ALA A 135 -5.80 16.86 2.39
C ALA A 135 -5.39 17.47 3.76
N PRO A 136 -4.12 17.34 4.19
CA PRO A 136 -3.68 17.81 5.50
C PRO A 136 -3.62 19.34 5.57
N GLU A 137 -3.30 19.85 6.76
CA GLU A 137 -3.15 21.28 6.99
C GLU A 137 -2.09 21.92 6.09
N GLY A 138 -2.40 23.09 5.54
CA GLY A 138 -1.53 23.81 4.61
C GLY A 138 -1.32 23.16 3.24
N PHE A 139 -2.02 22.06 2.92
CA PHE A 139 -1.79 21.34 1.66
C PHE A 139 -2.27 22.13 0.44
N VAL A 140 -1.42 22.20 -0.58
CA VAL A 140 -1.73 22.70 -1.92
C VAL A 140 -1.25 21.69 -2.94
N GLY A 141 -2.14 21.19 -3.77
CA GLY A 141 -1.82 20.14 -4.72
C GLY A 141 -2.79 20.07 -5.89
N ASN A 142 -2.62 19.06 -6.72
CA ASN A 142 -3.54 18.72 -7.81
C ASN A 142 -3.62 17.20 -7.95
N THR A 143 -4.50 16.71 -8.83
CA THR A 143 -4.73 15.28 -8.96
C THR A 143 -5.04 14.85 -10.39
N ASN A 144 -4.94 13.55 -10.65
CA ASN A 144 -5.24 12.92 -11.94
C ASN A 144 -6.74 12.58 -12.12
N GLN A 145 -7.11 12.04 -13.29
CA GLN A 145 -8.51 11.68 -13.61
C GLN A 145 -9.06 10.47 -12.84
N HIS A 146 -8.23 9.77 -12.06
CA HIS A 146 -8.63 8.52 -11.41
C HIS A 146 -9.19 8.72 -10.00
N MET A 147 -9.23 9.97 -9.54
CA MET A 147 -9.89 10.41 -8.32
C MET A 147 -10.62 11.73 -8.55
N VAL A 148 -11.49 12.07 -7.60
CA VAL A 148 -12.20 13.34 -7.56
C VAL A 148 -11.86 14.10 -6.29
N VAL A 149 -11.82 15.42 -6.40
CA VAL A 149 -11.73 16.37 -5.29
C VAL A 149 -13.14 16.81 -4.94
N ILE A 150 -13.51 16.71 -3.68
CA ILE A 150 -14.81 17.07 -3.12
C ILE A 150 -14.59 18.13 -2.04
N LYS A 151 -15.20 19.31 -2.23
CA LYS A 151 -15.26 20.34 -1.18
C LYS A 151 -16.53 20.15 -0.36
N THR A 152 -16.37 20.14 0.96
CA THR A 152 -17.48 19.95 1.91
C THR A 152 -17.68 21.22 2.75
N LYS A 153 -18.58 21.17 3.74
CA LYS A 153 -18.81 22.33 4.62
C LYS A 153 -17.62 22.65 5.55
N SER A 154 -16.83 21.64 5.93
CA SER A 154 -15.70 21.77 6.85
C SER A 154 -14.75 20.59 6.70
N LYS A 155 -13.47 20.77 7.08
CA LYS A 155 -12.47 19.69 7.16
C LYS A 155 -12.96 18.49 7.97
N GLU A 156 -13.68 18.75 9.07
CA GLU A 156 -14.31 17.72 9.90
C GLU A 156 -15.34 16.88 9.13
N THR A 157 -16.18 17.53 8.31
CA THR A 157 -17.14 16.82 7.44
C THR A 157 -16.39 15.91 6.46
N SER A 158 -15.32 16.40 5.84
CA SER A 158 -14.47 15.60 4.96
C SER A 158 -13.88 14.39 5.68
N LEU A 159 -13.43 14.55 6.94
CA LEU A 159 -12.86 13.47 7.75
C LEU A 159 -13.89 12.38 8.11
N ILE A 160 -15.12 12.78 8.48
CA ILE A 160 -16.21 11.83 8.76
C ILE A 160 -16.58 11.06 7.50
N LEU A 161 -16.72 11.76 6.37
CA LEU A 161 -17.01 11.13 5.08
C LEU A 161 -15.91 10.15 4.65
N ALA A 162 -14.63 10.55 4.76
CA ALA A 162 -13.51 9.67 4.45
C ALA A 162 -13.52 8.41 5.33
N SER A 163 -13.76 8.59 6.65
CA SER A 163 -13.83 7.48 7.60
C SER A 163 -14.94 6.49 7.23
N TYR A 164 -16.15 6.98 6.91
CA TYR A 164 -17.26 6.12 6.49
C TYR A 164 -17.00 5.42 5.14
N LEU A 165 -16.51 6.14 4.13
CA LEU A 165 -16.25 5.58 2.80
C LEU A 165 -15.17 4.49 2.83
N ASN A 166 -14.20 4.60 3.74
CA ASN A 166 -13.14 3.61 3.93
C ASN A 166 -13.58 2.39 4.76
N THR A 167 -14.79 2.38 5.33
CA THR A 167 -15.33 1.16 5.95
C THR A 167 -15.69 0.11 4.89
N ASP A 168 -15.84 -1.14 5.32
CA ASP A 168 -16.35 -2.20 4.44
C ASP A 168 -17.78 -1.94 3.97
N ILE A 169 -18.58 -1.21 4.75
CA ILE A 169 -19.94 -0.80 4.36
C ILE A 169 -19.85 0.20 3.21
N GLY A 170 -19.03 1.26 3.37
CA GLY A 170 -18.78 2.27 2.34
C GLY A 170 -18.25 1.65 1.04
N GLU A 171 -17.28 0.75 1.17
CA GLU A 171 -16.71 0.02 0.03
C GLU A 171 -17.75 -0.84 -0.69
N LYS A 172 -18.55 -1.63 0.03
CA LYS A 172 -19.60 -2.47 -0.59
C LYS A 172 -20.65 -1.64 -1.30
N LEU A 173 -21.07 -0.51 -0.71
CA LEU A 173 -22.04 0.39 -1.31
C LEU A 173 -21.48 1.08 -2.57
N ALA A 174 -20.19 1.41 -2.58
CA ALA A 174 -19.50 1.96 -3.75
C ALA A 174 -19.33 0.90 -4.85
N SER A 175 -18.84 -0.29 -4.49
CA SER A 175 -18.65 -1.43 -5.39
C SER A 175 -19.96 -1.86 -6.06
N ARG A 176 -21.08 -1.88 -5.33
CA ARG A 176 -22.42 -2.12 -5.91
C ARG A 176 -22.73 -1.17 -7.07
N ARG A 177 -22.30 0.09 -6.96
CA ARG A 177 -22.64 1.17 -7.91
C ARG A 177 -21.64 1.28 -9.05
N ALA A 178 -20.41 0.81 -8.85
CA ALA A 178 -19.37 0.81 -9.88
C ALA A 178 -19.78 0.02 -11.11
N THR A 179 -19.37 0.45 -12.30
CA THR A 179 -19.61 -0.19 -13.60
C THR A 179 -18.30 -0.59 -14.27
N GLY A 180 -18.36 -1.47 -15.26
CA GLY A 180 -17.19 -1.90 -16.04
C GLY A 180 -16.53 -3.17 -15.51
N GLY A 181 -16.16 -4.08 -16.43
CA GLY A 181 -15.63 -5.40 -16.08
C GLY A 181 -14.14 -5.37 -15.69
N THR A 182 -13.25 -5.10 -16.65
CA THR A 182 -11.79 -5.18 -16.42
C THR A 182 -11.24 -4.01 -15.60
N ARG A 183 -11.84 -2.83 -15.73
CA ARG A 183 -11.47 -1.64 -14.98
C ARG A 183 -12.71 -0.96 -14.43
N PRO A 184 -13.15 -1.34 -13.23
CA PRO A 184 -14.31 -0.74 -12.59
C PRO A 184 -14.19 0.77 -12.44
N ALA A 185 -15.31 1.46 -12.61
CA ALA A 185 -15.45 2.90 -12.56
C ALA A 185 -16.71 3.30 -11.78
N LEU A 186 -16.58 4.32 -10.95
CA LEU A 186 -17.66 4.94 -10.21
C LEU A 186 -17.89 6.33 -10.80
N ASP A 187 -18.91 6.47 -11.65
CA ASP A 187 -19.26 7.78 -12.19
C ASP A 187 -19.76 8.74 -11.09
N TYR A 188 -19.90 10.02 -11.42
CA TYR A 188 -20.27 11.02 -10.41
C TYR A 188 -21.67 10.79 -9.84
N SER A 189 -22.63 10.36 -10.66
CA SER A 189 -23.99 10.10 -10.19
C SER A 189 -24.01 8.94 -9.20
N ALA A 190 -23.30 7.87 -9.54
CA ALA A 190 -23.09 6.69 -8.73
C ALA A 190 -22.42 7.05 -7.39
N LEU A 191 -21.27 7.73 -7.41
CA LEU A 191 -20.57 8.21 -6.21
C LEU A 191 -21.47 9.06 -5.33
N LEU A 192 -22.13 10.06 -5.91
CA LEU A 192 -23.00 11.00 -5.22
C LEU A 192 -24.30 10.38 -4.68
N SER A 193 -24.63 9.15 -5.10
CA SER A 193 -25.81 8.40 -4.65
C SER A 193 -25.53 7.45 -3.48
N ILE A 194 -24.27 7.29 -3.06
CA ILE A 194 -23.91 6.41 -1.94
C ILE A 194 -24.61 6.95 -0.67
N PRO A 195 -25.40 6.12 0.04
CA PRO A 195 -26.01 6.52 1.30
C PRO A 195 -24.95 6.56 2.40
N ILE A 196 -24.87 7.70 3.08
CA ILE A 196 -23.92 7.99 4.14
C ILE A 196 -24.64 8.00 5.48
N ILE A 197 -24.20 7.13 6.39
CA ILE A 197 -24.47 7.29 7.83
C ILE A 197 -23.45 8.30 8.34
N PHE A 198 -23.93 9.46 8.77
CA PHE A 198 -23.09 10.56 9.19
C PHE A 198 -23.17 10.71 10.72
N ASP A 199 -22.12 10.28 11.41
CA ASP A 199 -21.98 10.35 12.87
C ASP A 199 -20.50 10.62 13.21
N GLU A 200 -20.27 11.57 14.12
CA GLU A 200 -18.93 11.95 14.60
C GLU A 200 -18.21 10.78 15.26
N LYS A 201 -18.94 9.86 15.88
CA LYS A 201 -18.39 8.64 16.50
C LYS A 201 -17.62 7.77 15.51
N ILE A 202 -18.00 7.78 14.22
CA ILE A 202 -17.30 7.02 13.18
C ILE A 202 -15.86 7.53 13.07
N LEU A 203 -15.67 8.85 13.09
CA LEU A 203 -14.34 9.45 13.02
C LEU A 203 -13.52 9.12 14.27
N GLU A 204 -14.12 9.18 15.46
CA GLU A 204 -13.44 8.86 16.72
C GLU A 204 -12.96 7.40 16.76
N ILE A 205 -13.84 6.46 16.45
CA ILE A 205 -13.53 5.02 16.42
C ILE A 205 -12.44 4.74 15.38
N THR A 206 -12.54 5.36 14.20
CA THR A 206 -11.55 5.19 13.13
C THR A 206 -10.17 5.71 13.55
N LYS A 207 -10.10 6.88 14.18
CA LYS A 207 -8.85 7.44 14.73
C LYS A 207 -8.24 6.50 15.77
N GLN A 208 -9.04 5.98 16.70
CA GLN A 208 -8.57 5.02 17.71
C GLN A 208 -8.01 3.75 17.08
N ALA A 209 -8.70 3.18 16.09
CA ALA A 209 -8.25 1.98 15.39
C ALA A 209 -6.93 2.21 14.63
N ILE A 210 -6.78 3.35 13.97
CA ILE A 210 -5.55 3.72 13.25
C ILE A 210 -4.38 3.92 14.24
N ASN A 211 -4.61 4.60 15.36
CA ASN A 211 -3.58 4.78 16.38
C ASN A 211 -3.12 3.44 16.96
N LYS A 212 -4.06 2.52 17.24
CA LYS A 212 -3.74 1.17 17.72
C LYS A 212 -2.93 0.37 16.68
N LYS A 213 -3.27 0.49 15.39
CA LYS A 213 -2.50 -0.10 14.30
C LYS A 213 -1.06 0.41 14.31
N GLN A 214 -0.86 1.73 14.35
CA GLN A 214 0.47 2.34 14.36
C GLN A 214 1.30 1.91 15.58
N GLN A 215 0.71 1.84 16.77
CA GLN A 215 1.38 1.35 17.97
C GLN A 215 1.85 -0.09 17.82
N LYS A 216 0.99 -0.96 17.28
CA LYS A 216 1.30 -2.38 17.05
C LYS A 216 2.36 -2.58 15.97
N GLU A 217 2.33 -1.77 14.91
CA GLU A 217 3.38 -1.77 13.87
C GLU A 217 4.73 -1.34 14.46
N ALA A 218 4.77 -0.28 15.28
CA ALA A 218 5.99 0.16 15.95
C ALA A 218 6.51 -0.87 16.97
N GLU A 219 5.63 -1.56 17.70
CA GLU A 219 5.99 -2.66 18.60
C GLU A 219 6.59 -3.84 17.84
N ALA A 220 5.97 -4.24 16.72
CA ALA A 220 6.47 -5.31 15.86
C ALA A 220 7.85 -4.96 15.28
N GLU A 221 8.05 -3.72 14.84
CA GLU A 221 9.34 -3.25 14.33
C GLU A 221 10.42 -3.25 15.41
N ARG A 222 10.09 -2.84 16.64
CA ARG A 222 11.01 -2.92 17.79
C ARG A 222 11.42 -4.37 18.09
N LEU A 223 10.46 -5.29 18.16
CA LEU A 223 10.73 -6.71 18.40
C LEU A 223 11.60 -7.32 17.29
N LEU A 224 11.34 -6.94 16.04
CA LEU A 224 12.13 -7.38 14.90
C LEU A 224 13.57 -6.84 14.95
N ASN A 225 13.75 -5.59 15.37
CA ASN A 225 15.08 -4.99 15.52
C ASN A 225 15.86 -5.58 16.70
N SER A 226 15.19 -6.11 17.74
CA SER A 226 15.81 -6.82 18.86
C SER A 226 16.02 -8.32 18.60
N LEU A 227 15.73 -8.82 17.40
CA LEU A 227 15.76 -10.26 17.11
C LEU A 227 17.17 -10.84 17.28
N ASP A 228 18.19 -10.10 16.85
CA ASP A 228 19.59 -10.54 16.97
C ASP A 228 19.99 -10.66 18.45
N ASP A 229 19.66 -9.66 19.27
CA ASP A 229 19.95 -9.67 20.72
C ASP A 229 19.25 -10.84 21.41
N TYR A 230 17.98 -11.09 21.07
CA TYR A 230 17.22 -12.22 21.58
C TYR A 230 17.86 -13.56 21.19
N LEU A 231 18.16 -13.75 19.90
CA LEU A 231 18.76 -14.98 19.39
C LEU A 231 20.13 -15.24 20.02
N LEU A 232 20.98 -14.22 20.09
CA LEU A 232 22.30 -14.32 20.70
C LEU A 232 22.19 -14.61 22.21
N GLY A 233 21.23 -14.01 22.91
CA GLY A 233 20.94 -14.28 24.31
C GLY A 233 20.51 -15.73 24.57
N GLU A 234 19.59 -16.28 23.77
CA GLU A 234 19.15 -17.68 23.86
C GLU A 234 20.28 -18.67 23.52
N LEU A 235 21.17 -18.30 22.60
CA LEU A 235 22.37 -19.07 22.28
C LEU A 235 23.52 -18.83 23.30
N GLY A 236 23.35 -17.94 24.27
CA GLY A 236 24.41 -17.55 25.21
C GLY A 236 25.65 -16.93 24.54
N ILE A 237 25.53 -16.43 23.31
CA ILE A 237 26.62 -15.84 22.54
C ILE A 237 26.71 -14.35 22.88
N THR A 238 27.84 -13.91 23.41
CA THR A 238 28.17 -12.47 23.52
C THR A 238 29.15 -12.10 22.41
N LEU A 239 28.72 -11.21 21.51
CA LEU A 239 29.62 -10.64 20.50
C LEU A 239 30.60 -9.66 21.16
N PRO A 240 31.86 -9.59 20.70
CA PRO A 240 32.81 -8.58 21.16
C PRO A 240 32.31 -7.18 20.80
N GLU A 241 32.63 -6.18 21.63
CA GLU A 241 32.39 -4.78 21.26
C GLU A 241 33.33 -4.37 20.11
N LYS A 242 32.78 -3.67 19.13
CA LYS A 242 33.58 -3.12 18.03
C LYS A 242 34.21 -1.80 18.46
N ASP A 243 35.48 -1.83 18.84
CA ASP A 243 36.24 -0.60 19.03
C ASP A 243 36.60 0.03 17.67
N ASN A 244 36.03 1.21 17.41
CA ASN A 244 36.30 1.99 16.20
C ASN A 244 37.33 3.11 16.41
N SER A 245 38.08 3.07 17.51
CA SER A 245 39.24 3.94 17.74
C SER A 245 40.24 3.83 16.58
N LEU A 246 41.00 4.90 16.34
CA LEU A 246 41.98 4.92 15.24
C LEU A 246 43.03 3.80 15.39
N GLU A 247 43.41 3.50 16.63
CA GLU A 247 44.38 2.45 16.95
C GLU A 247 43.88 1.06 16.54
N ASN A 248 42.65 0.69 16.89
CA ASN A 248 42.07 -0.61 16.53
C ASN A 248 41.62 -0.72 15.06
N ARG A 249 41.57 0.41 14.34
CA ARG A 249 41.35 0.42 12.89
C ARG A 249 42.62 0.18 12.08
N ILE A 250 43.80 0.24 12.71
CA ILE A 250 45.09 -0.01 12.08
C ILE A 250 45.65 -1.32 12.63
N PHE A 251 45.75 -2.32 11.77
CA PHE A 251 46.30 -3.62 12.14
C PHE A 251 47.32 -4.08 11.11
N LYS A 252 48.18 -5.02 11.52
CA LYS A 252 49.16 -5.67 10.66
C LYS A 252 48.78 -7.14 10.55
N VAL A 253 48.89 -7.67 9.35
CA VAL A 253 48.71 -9.10 9.05
C VAL A 253 49.98 -9.60 8.37
N ASN A 254 50.40 -10.82 8.66
CA ASN A 254 51.57 -11.39 8.01
C ASN A 254 51.28 -11.57 6.52
N PHE A 255 52.30 -11.33 5.68
CA PHE A 255 52.14 -11.49 4.23
C PHE A 255 51.71 -12.92 3.87
N SER A 256 52.18 -13.92 4.61
CA SER A 256 51.79 -15.33 4.45
C SER A 256 50.31 -15.60 4.70
N GLU A 257 49.63 -14.81 5.54
CA GLU A 257 48.21 -14.99 5.88
C GLU A 257 47.28 -14.41 4.80
N VAL A 258 47.79 -13.47 4.02
CA VAL A 258 47.06 -12.88 2.89
C VAL A 258 47.37 -13.60 1.57
N THR A 259 48.58 -14.14 1.38
CA THR A 259 48.95 -14.86 0.16
C THR A 259 48.18 -16.17 -0.02
N GLY A 260 47.53 -16.33 -1.17
CA GLY A 260 46.69 -17.51 -1.48
C GLY A 260 45.26 -17.43 -0.93
N ASN A 261 44.94 -16.37 -0.19
CA ASN A 261 43.63 -16.10 0.39
C ASN A 261 43.12 -14.71 -0.03
N ARG A 262 42.07 -14.22 0.65
CA ARG A 262 41.43 -12.94 0.35
C ARG A 262 42.32 -11.76 0.76
N TRP A 263 42.73 -10.93 -0.21
CA TRP A 263 43.40 -9.64 0.02
C TRP A 263 42.39 -8.52 0.31
N ASN A 264 41.67 -8.62 1.43
CA ASN A 264 40.68 -7.62 1.83
C ASN A 264 40.90 -7.24 3.30
N SER A 265 41.09 -5.95 3.58
CA SER A 265 41.36 -5.46 4.94
C SER A 265 40.18 -5.69 5.89
N GLU A 266 38.93 -5.60 5.42
CA GLU A 266 37.76 -5.91 6.24
C GLU A 266 37.77 -7.35 6.73
N TYR A 267 38.10 -8.31 5.86
CA TYR A 267 38.20 -9.73 6.22
C TYR A 267 39.22 -9.99 7.35
N HIS A 268 40.33 -9.24 7.36
CA HIS A 268 41.43 -9.42 8.31
C HIS A 268 41.31 -8.56 9.58
N GLN A 269 40.17 -7.88 9.80
CA GLN A 269 39.95 -7.16 11.06
C GLN A 269 39.86 -8.16 12.23
N THR A 270 40.53 -7.83 13.33
CA THR A 270 40.55 -8.62 14.58
C THR A 270 39.15 -8.90 15.12
N TYR A 271 38.23 -7.95 14.95
CA TYR A 271 36.83 -8.06 15.32
C TYR A 271 36.16 -9.36 14.84
N PHE A 272 36.33 -9.72 13.56
CA PHE A 272 35.68 -10.92 13.00
C PHE A 272 36.29 -12.22 13.56
N ALA A 273 37.61 -12.23 13.80
CA ALA A 273 38.27 -13.35 14.44
C ALA A 273 37.76 -13.54 15.89
N ASP A 274 37.50 -12.45 16.60
CA ASP A 274 36.98 -12.50 17.97
C ASP A 274 35.51 -12.91 18.00
N CYS A 275 34.68 -12.47 17.04
CA CYS A 275 33.33 -13.02 16.85
C CYS A 275 33.36 -14.54 16.65
N TYR A 276 34.24 -15.05 15.78
CA TYR A 276 34.38 -16.49 15.55
C TYR A 276 34.77 -17.24 16.82
N LYS A 277 35.71 -16.71 17.61
CA LYS A 277 36.11 -17.29 18.90
C LYS A 277 34.95 -17.32 19.90
N SER A 278 34.14 -16.26 19.98
CA SER A 278 32.97 -16.24 20.88
C SER A 278 31.99 -17.36 20.56
N MET A 279 31.75 -17.66 19.29
CA MET A 279 30.81 -18.70 18.87
C MET A 279 31.39 -20.13 19.00
N SER A 280 32.63 -20.34 18.55
CA SER A 280 33.30 -21.66 18.55
C SER A 280 33.60 -22.22 19.94
N LYS A 281 33.60 -21.38 20.98
CA LYS A 281 33.69 -21.83 22.38
C LYS A 281 32.43 -22.54 22.87
N LEU A 282 31.26 -22.17 22.31
CA LEU A 282 29.96 -22.65 22.76
C LEU A 282 29.39 -23.71 21.83
N TYR A 283 29.67 -23.60 20.53
CA TYR A 283 29.08 -24.44 19.49
C TYR A 283 30.14 -24.99 18.55
N ASN A 284 29.89 -26.19 18.04
CA ASN A 284 30.65 -26.73 16.92
C ASN A 284 30.26 -26.01 15.63
N LEU A 285 31.15 -25.17 15.11
CA LEU A 285 30.93 -24.44 13.87
C LEU A 285 31.24 -25.33 12.68
N VAL A 286 30.28 -25.45 11.77
CA VAL A 286 30.40 -26.29 10.57
C VAL A 286 30.30 -25.41 9.34
N ASP A 287 31.24 -25.59 8.41
CA ASP A 287 31.20 -24.89 7.13
C ASP A 287 29.91 -25.21 6.38
N LEU A 288 29.30 -24.20 5.78
CA LEU A 288 28.07 -24.37 5.01
C LEU A 288 28.24 -25.42 3.89
N SER A 289 29.42 -25.53 3.29
CA SER A 289 29.73 -26.56 2.28
C SER A 289 29.61 -28.00 2.77
N LYS A 290 29.72 -28.24 4.08
CA LYS A 290 29.50 -29.57 4.68
C LYS A 290 28.03 -29.85 4.97
N LEU A 291 27.19 -28.82 5.03
CA LEU A 291 25.76 -28.90 5.28
C LEU A 291 24.92 -28.83 3.99
N SER A 292 25.49 -28.30 2.92
CA SER A 292 24.84 -28.17 1.62
C SER A 292 25.08 -29.39 0.74
N LEU A 293 24.04 -29.84 0.06
CA LEU A 293 24.17 -30.82 -1.03
C LEU A 293 24.85 -30.20 -2.25
N GLU A 294 24.52 -28.94 -2.55
CA GLU A 294 25.06 -28.20 -3.68
C GLU A 294 25.12 -26.71 -3.34
N ILE A 295 26.20 -26.04 -3.75
CA ILE A 295 26.35 -24.59 -3.69
C ILE A 295 26.74 -24.14 -5.09
N PHE A 296 25.86 -23.38 -5.74
CA PHE A 296 26.08 -22.86 -7.07
C PHE A 296 25.80 -21.37 -7.13
N GLN A 297 26.44 -20.70 -8.09
CA GLN A 297 26.16 -19.31 -8.39
C GLN A 297 25.01 -19.24 -9.40
N GLY A 298 24.02 -18.39 -9.12
CA GLY A 298 22.93 -18.13 -10.06
C GLY A 298 23.44 -17.56 -11.38
N VAL A 299 22.68 -17.78 -12.45
CA VAL A 299 22.98 -17.31 -13.81
C VAL A 299 22.33 -15.96 -14.10
N GLY A 300 22.94 -15.18 -15.00
CA GLY A 300 22.31 -14.00 -15.57
C GLY A 300 21.38 -14.36 -16.73
N ARG A 301 20.36 -13.51 -16.97
CA ARG A 301 19.30 -13.72 -17.97
C ARG A 301 19.80 -14.19 -19.34
N ASN A 302 20.92 -13.63 -19.82
CA ASN A 302 21.44 -13.88 -21.17
C ASN A 302 21.99 -15.30 -21.40
N LEU A 303 22.02 -16.18 -20.40
CA LEU A 303 22.63 -17.52 -20.50
C LEU A 303 21.61 -18.67 -20.53
N THR A 304 20.34 -18.44 -20.16
CA THR A 304 19.34 -19.51 -19.95
C THR A 304 17.92 -19.06 -20.27
N ASP A 305 17.70 -18.37 -21.39
CA ASP A 305 16.34 -18.01 -21.86
C ASP A 305 15.59 -19.30 -22.31
N ASP A 306 15.02 -20.00 -21.33
CA ASP A 306 14.03 -21.06 -21.50
C ASP A 306 12.79 -20.68 -20.71
N ASN A 307 11.70 -20.39 -21.42
CA ASN A 307 10.42 -19.94 -20.84
C ASN A 307 9.72 -20.98 -19.95
N THR A 308 10.30 -22.18 -19.79
CA THR A 308 9.80 -23.21 -18.87
C THR A 308 10.25 -23.02 -17.42
N TYR A 309 11.30 -22.22 -17.17
CA TYR A 309 11.84 -22.01 -15.83
C TYR A 309 11.69 -20.55 -15.37
N THR A 310 11.54 -20.34 -14.06
CA THR A 310 11.42 -19.02 -13.45
C THR A 310 12.78 -18.54 -12.94
N LEU A 311 13.20 -17.36 -13.37
CA LEU A 311 14.40 -16.70 -12.88
C LEU A 311 14.08 -15.81 -11.68
N LEU A 312 14.61 -16.20 -10.51
CA LEU A 312 14.56 -15.38 -9.30
C LEU A 312 15.68 -14.32 -9.32
N LYS A 313 15.33 -13.07 -9.08
CA LYS A 313 16.28 -11.97 -8.85
C LYS A 313 16.60 -11.88 -7.37
N VAL A 314 17.72 -11.24 -7.03
CA VAL A 314 18.11 -10.96 -5.63
C VAL A 314 16.98 -10.30 -4.83
N LYS A 315 16.24 -9.37 -5.45
CA LYS A 315 15.10 -8.67 -4.82
C LYS A 315 13.90 -9.56 -4.47
N ASN A 316 13.84 -10.76 -5.05
CA ASN A 316 12.79 -11.74 -4.77
C ASN A 316 13.05 -12.49 -3.45
N ILE A 317 14.29 -12.50 -2.96
CA ILE A 317 14.62 -13.04 -1.64
C ILE A 317 14.25 -11.98 -0.60
N LYS A 318 13.21 -12.25 0.19
CA LYS A 318 12.73 -11.34 1.24
C LYS A 318 13.27 -11.74 2.61
N ARG A 319 13.09 -10.83 3.59
CA ARG A 319 13.27 -11.17 5.00
C ARG A 319 12.27 -12.25 5.41
N HIS A 320 12.55 -12.93 6.53
CA HIS A 320 11.69 -13.98 7.11
C HIS A 320 11.55 -15.25 6.26
N ASN A 321 12.60 -15.60 5.50
CA ASN A 321 12.66 -16.82 4.68
C ASN A 321 11.58 -16.91 3.59
N GLU A 322 11.10 -15.77 3.10
CA GLU A 322 10.08 -15.72 2.04
C GLU A 322 10.70 -15.44 0.66
N ILE A 323 10.13 -16.07 -0.37
CA ILE A 323 10.43 -15.76 -1.77
C ILE A 323 9.20 -15.06 -2.38
N ASP A 324 9.42 -13.86 -2.90
CA ASP A 324 8.41 -13.10 -3.63
C ASP A 324 8.43 -13.47 -5.11
N TYR A 325 7.44 -14.24 -5.55
CA TYR A 325 7.29 -14.62 -6.95
C TYR A 325 6.65 -13.53 -7.82
N LYS A 326 6.37 -12.34 -7.28
CA LYS A 326 5.94 -11.19 -8.08
C LYS A 326 7.16 -10.56 -8.75
N ASP A 327 7.08 -10.32 -10.06
CA ASP A 327 8.14 -9.71 -10.86
C ASP A 327 9.43 -10.56 -11.00
N VAL A 328 9.23 -11.89 -11.05
CA VAL A 328 10.20 -12.87 -11.54
C VAL A 328 10.34 -12.79 -13.06
N GLU A 329 11.44 -13.32 -13.60
CA GLU A 329 11.72 -13.34 -15.05
C GLU A 329 11.50 -14.69 -15.70
#